data_AF-A0A183U8W0-F1
#
_entry.id   AF-A0A183U8W0-F1
#
_cell.length_a   1.000
_cell.length_b   1.000
_cell.length_c   1.000
_cell.angle_alpha   90.00
_cell.angle_beta   90.00
_cell.angle_gamma   90.00
#
_symmetry.space_group_name_H-M   'P 1'
#
loop_
_entity.id
_entity.type
_entity.pdbx_description
1 polymer ?
#
loop_
_entity_poly.entity_id
_entity_poly.type
_entity_poly.pdbx_seq_one_letter_code
_entity_poly.pdbx_strand_id
1 'polypeptide(L)'
;MRGISFESFQRSSKKTQRRTVKDVFTRMLTVCPRMTIEKATLVASRFPTFFQLTRFYESLSHEQRPMALAEAIPGIPKPLSKQLAVFFDGV
;
A
#
# COMPACT_ATOMS: atom_id res chain seq x y z
N MET A 1 -26.69 -8.93 -24.84
CA MET A 1 -25.36 -8.66 -24.24
C MET A 1 -24.30 -8.90 -25.31
N ARG A 2 -23.55 -7.89 -25.75
CA ARG A 2 -22.37 -8.13 -26.58
C ARG A 2 -21.23 -8.50 -25.62
N GLY A 3 -20.83 -9.77 -25.66
CA GLY A 3 -19.67 -10.26 -24.92
C GLY A 3 -18.37 -9.63 -25.43
N ILE A 4 -17.31 -9.77 -24.65
CA ILE A 4 -15.98 -9.26 -25.01
C ILE A 4 -15.44 -10.09 -26.18
N SER A 5 -14.78 -9.48 -27.16
CA SER A 5 -14.20 -10.25 -28.28
C SER A 5 -13.09 -11.18 -27.79
N PHE A 6 -12.90 -12.32 -28.47
CA PHE A 6 -11.82 -13.25 -28.16
C PHE A 6 -10.46 -12.55 -28.11
N GLU A 7 -10.20 -11.62 -29.02
CA GLU A 7 -8.96 -10.84 -29.07
C GLU A 7 -8.79 -9.91 -27.87
N SER A 8 -9.89 -9.33 -27.39
CA SER A 8 -9.88 -8.49 -26.18
C SER A 8 -9.61 -9.35 -24.94
N PHE A 9 -10.24 -10.52 -24.87
CA PHE A 9 -10.00 -11.52 -23.82
C PHE A 9 -8.55 -12.01 -23.82
N GLN A 10 -8.03 -12.41 -24.97
CA GLN A 10 -6.66 -12.87 -25.11
C GLN A 10 -5.66 -11.76 -24.72
N ARG A 11 -5.94 -10.50 -25.06
CA ARG A 11 -5.11 -9.36 -24.64
C ARG A 11 -5.14 -9.14 -23.14
N SER A 12 -6.31 -9.21 -22.49
CA SER A 12 -6.44 -9.01 -21.03
C SER A 12 -5.89 -10.19 -20.21
N SER A 13 -5.93 -11.40 -20.75
CA SER A 13 -5.54 -12.65 -20.08
C SER A 13 -4.08 -13.05 -20.29
N LYS A 14 -3.24 -12.17 -20.87
CA LYS A 14 -1.80 -12.43 -20.99
C LYS A 14 -1.18 -12.64 -19.60
N LYS A 15 -0.34 -13.68 -19.46
CA LYS A 15 0.32 -14.07 -18.20
C LYS A 15 1.08 -12.91 -17.54
N THR A 16 1.76 -12.10 -18.36
CA THR A 16 2.49 -10.91 -17.89
C THR A 16 1.60 -9.68 -18.05
N GLN A 17 1.01 -9.24 -16.95
CA GLN A 17 0.31 -7.95 -16.90
C GLN A 17 1.29 -6.84 -16.53
N ARG A 18 1.18 -5.69 -17.20
CA ARG A 18 1.90 -4.48 -16.78
C ARG A 18 1.44 -4.10 -15.37
N ARG A 19 2.39 -3.84 -14.48
CA ARG A 19 2.13 -3.38 -13.11
C ARG A 19 2.85 -2.06 -12.91
N THR A 20 2.19 -1.15 -12.23
CA THR A 20 2.82 0.08 -11.76
C THR A 20 3.60 -0.18 -10.48
N VAL A 21 4.52 0.73 -10.12
CA VAL A 21 5.22 0.68 -8.83
C VAL A 21 4.20 0.70 -7.68
N LYS A 22 3.11 1.46 -7.81
CA LYS A 22 2.02 1.49 -6.83
C LYS A 22 1.33 0.13 -6.68
N ASP A 23 1.08 -0.59 -7.77
CA ASP A 23 0.46 -1.94 -7.70
C ASP A 23 1.35 -2.93 -6.95
N VAL A 24 2.66 -2.87 -7.21
CA VAL A 24 3.64 -3.72 -6.54
C VAL A 24 3.77 -3.33 -5.07
N PHE A 25 3.85 -2.02 -4.78
CA PHE A 25 3.95 -1.51 -3.42
C PHE A 25 2.70 -1.86 -2.58
N THR A 26 1.51 -1.75 -3.17
CA THR A 26 0.26 -2.16 -2.51
C THR A 26 0.30 -3.62 -2.09
N ARG A 27 0.85 -4.51 -2.94
CA ARG A 27 1.05 -5.93 -2.60
C ARG A 27 2.11 -6.12 -1.52
N MET A 28 3.21 -5.36 -1.57
CA MET A 28 4.25 -5.42 -0.53
C MET A 28 3.66 -5.08 0.85
N LEU A 29 2.79 -4.09 0.94
CA LEU A 29 2.12 -3.72 2.19
C LEU A 29 1.29 -4.87 2.78
N THR A 30 0.68 -5.72 1.95
CA THR A 30 -0.11 -6.88 2.44
C THR A 30 0.71 -7.99 3.10
N VAL A 31 2.06 -7.92 3.04
CA VAL A 31 2.94 -8.79 3.83
C VAL A 31 2.91 -8.42 5.32
N CYS A 32 2.53 -7.18 5.65
CA CYS A 32 2.41 -6.75 7.05
C CYS A 32 1.23 -7.47 7.73
N PRO A 33 1.41 -8.05 8.94
CA PRO A 33 0.31 -8.69 9.65
C PRO A 33 -0.89 -7.75 9.81
N ARG A 34 -2.11 -8.27 9.66
CA ARG A 34 -3.37 -7.51 9.79
C ARG A 34 -3.58 -6.39 8.75
N MET A 35 -2.71 -6.29 7.75
CA MET A 35 -2.92 -5.45 6.58
C MET A 35 -3.79 -6.18 5.56
N THR A 36 -5.00 -5.67 5.35
CA THR A 36 -5.86 -6.14 4.25
C THR A 36 -5.55 -5.37 2.97
N ILE A 37 -6.01 -5.86 1.83
CA ILE A 37 -5.78 -5.18 0.54
C ILE A 37 -6.43 -3.80 0.51
N GLU A 38 -7.56 -3.61 1.19
CA GLU A 38 -8.26 -2.33 1.29
C GLU A 38 -7.40 -1.31 2.06
N LYS A 39 -6.84 -1.70 3.21
CA LYS A 39 -5.96 -0.84 4.01
C LYS A 39 -4.65 -0.55 3.30
N ALA A 40 -4.07 -1.53 2.61
CA ALA A 40 -2.90 -1.34 1.78
C ALA A 40 -3.17 -0.33 0.65
N THR A 41 -4.36 -0.39 0.05
CA THR A 41 -4.79 0.55 -0.99
C THR A 41 -4.97 1.96 -0.44
N LEU A 42 -5.47 2.13 0.79
CA LEU A 42 -5.53 3.42 1.47
C LEU A 42 -4.13 4.02 1.65
N VAL A 43 -3.18 3.23 2.19
CA VAL A 43 -1.79 3.65 2.36
C VAL A 43 -1.14 4.00 1.03
N ALA A 44 -1.26 3.13 0.02
CA ALA A 44 -0.69 3.36 -1.31
C ALA A 44 -1.36 4.52 -2.08
N SER A 45 -2.58 4.92 -1.71
CA SER A 45 -3.22 6.09 -2.29
C SER A 45 -2.66 7.39 -1.73
N ARG A 46 -2.24 7.40 -0.45
CA ARG A 46 -1.53 8.54 0.14
C ARG A 46 -0.04 8.56 -0.19
N PHE A 47 0.59 7.39 -0.19
CA PHE A 47 2.00 7.19 -0.49
C PHE A 47 2.14 6.17 -1.62
N PRO A 48 2.08 6.60 -2.90
CA PRO A 48 2.18 5.71 -4.07
C PRO A 48 3.39 4.80 -4.14
N THR A 49 4.45 5.09 -3.39
CA THR A 49 5.71 4.33 -3.42
C THR A 49 6.27 4.11 -2.02
N PHE A 50 7.09 3.06 -1.87
CA PHE A 50 7.83 2.79 -0.66
C PHE A 50 8.74 3.95 -0.24
N PHE A 51 9.39 4.60 -1.22
CA PHE A 51 10.24 5.77 -0.99
C PHE A 51 9.49 6.94 -0.35
N GLN A 52 8.25 7.20 -0.77
CA GLN A 52 7.44 8.27 -0.17
C GLN A 52 7.00 7.94 1.26
N LEU A 53 6.68 6.67 1.54
CA LEU A 53 6.31 6.24 2.89
C LEU A 53 7.50 6.32 3.86
N THR A 54 8.68 5.90 3.42
CA THR A 54 9.92 5.97 4.23
C THR A 54 10.33 7.42 4.51
N ARG A 55 10.36 8.28 3.48
CA ARG A 55 10.59 9.73 3.65
C ARG A 55 9.61 10.37 4.64
N PHE A 56 8.35 9.94 4.65
CA PHE A 56 7.37 10.40 5.63
C PHE A 56 7.76 9.97 7.05
N TYR A 57 8.10 8.71 7.29
CA TYR A 57 8.55 8.24 8.60
C TYR A 57 9.86 8.87 9.08
N GLU A 58 10.81 9.13 8.17
CA GLU A 58 12.07 9.80 8.47
C GLU A 58 11.89 11.27 8.85
N SER A 59 10.84 11.93 8.34
CA SER A 59 10.51 13.31 8.71
C SER A 59 9.89 13.47 10.10
N LEU A 60 9.59 12.35 10.79
CA LEU A 60 8.91 12.32 12.07
C LEU A 60 9.85 11.85 13.19
N SER A 61 9.63 12.36 14.40
CA SER A 61 10.30 11.84 15.59
C SER A 61 9.83 10.41 15.89
N HIS A 62 10.67 9.62 16.56
CA HIS A 62 10.35 8.23 16.92
C HIS A 62 9.03 8.10 17.71
N GLU A 63 8.73 9.09 18.55
CA GLU A 63 7.50 9.17 19.34
C GLU A 63 6.24 9.41 18.50
N GLN A 64 6.37 10.10 17.35
CA GLN A 64 5.25 10.43 16.46
C GLN A 64 4.91 9.27 15.50
N ARG A 65 5.92 8.48 15.09
CA ARG A 65 5.76 7.40 14.09
C ARG A 65 4.59 6.45 14.39
N PRO A 66 4.34 6.01 15.65
CA PRO A 66 3.26 5.07 15.94
C PRO A 66 1.86 5.56 15.53
N MET A 67 1.58 6.86 15.61
CA MET A 67 0.25 7.42 15.30
C MET A 67 0.15 8.06 13.92
N ALA A 68 1.30 8.31 13.29
CA ALA A 68 1.41 9.05 12.04
C ALA A 68 0.48 8.60 10.91
N LEU A 69 0.35 7.29 10.67
CA LEU A 69 -0.52 6.78 9.60
C LEU A 69 -2.00 6.83 9.96
N ALA A 70 -2.35 6.61 11.22
CA ALA A 70 -3.74 6.70 11.69
C ALA A 70 -4.26 8.14 11.62
N GLU A 71 -3.38 9.12 11.83
CA GLU A 71 -3.71 10.55 11.72
C GLU A 71 -3.74 11.02 10.25
N ALA A 72 -2.79 10.56 9.43
CA ALA A 72 -2.67 10.99 8.04
C ALA A 72 -3.68 10.31 7.09
N ILE A 73 -4.24 9.15 7.46
CA ILE A 73 -5.05 8.32 6.57
C ILE A 73 -6.32 7.84 7.29
N PRO A 74 -7.49 8.46 6.99
CA PRO A 74 -8.77 7.99 7.48
C PRO A 74 -9.00 6.51 7.13
N GLY A 75 -9.41 5.72 8.12
CA GLY A 75 -9.64 4.27 7.97
C GLY A 75 -8.44 3.39 8.35
N ILE A 76 -7.27 3.96 8.64
CA ILE A 76 -6.17 3.22 9.26
C ILE A 76 -6.32 3.24 10.79
N PRO A 77 -6.50 2.08 11.44
CA PRO A 77 -6.66 2.02 12.88
C PRO A 77 -5.32 2.22 13.61
N LYS A 78 -5.35 2.88 14.77
CA LYS A 78 -4.17 3.18 15.60
C LYS A 78 -3.25 1.96 15.85
N PRO A 79 -3.76 0.75 16.16
CA PRO A 79 -2.91 -0.42 16.34
C PRO A 79 -2.13 -0.81 15.08
N LEU A 80 -2.74 -0.65 13.89
CA LEU A 80 -2.07 -0.95 12.62
C LEU A 80 -1.00 0.10 12.32
N SER A 81 -1.29 1.38 12.57
CA SER A 81 -0.28 2.46 12.43
C SER A 81 0.94 2.19 13.32
N LYS A 82 0.72 1.81 14.59
CA LYS A 82 1.81 1.47 15.51
C LYS A 82 2.63 0.28 15.02
N GLN A 83 1.97 -0.76 14.53
CA GLN A 83 2.63 -1.94 14.01
C GLN A 83 3.46 -1.63 12.75
N LEU A 84 2.93 -0.83 11.84
CA LEU A 84 3.65 -0.39 10.65
C LEU A 84 4.86 0.47 10.99
N ALA A 85 4.74 1.35 11.98
CA ALA A 85 5.86 2.13 12.48
C ALA A 85 7.01 1.22 12.94
N VAL A 86 6.71 0.14 13.66
CA VAL A 86 7.72 -0.86 14.07
C VAL A 86 8.27 -1.65 12.89
N PHE A 87 7.41 -2.05 11.95
CA PHE A 87 7.82 -2.82 10.78
C PHE A 87 8.79 -2.05 9.86
N PHE A 88 8.59 -0.73 9.76
CA PHE A 88 9.47 0.17 9.02
C PHE A 88 10.52 0.86 9.91
N ASP A 89 10.60 0.50 11.19
CA ASP A 89 11.63 1.04 12.09
C ASP A 89 12.96 0.32 11.77
N GLY A 90 13.93 1.06 11.24
CA GLY A 90 15.24 0.52 10.85
C GLY A 90 15.45 0.31 9.35
N VAL A 91 14.49 0.74 8.51
CA VAL A 91 14.77 1.12 7.11
C VAL A 91 15.21 2.58 7.09
#